data_AF-A0A2N8UCK9-F1
#
_entry.id   AF-A0A2N8UCK9-F1
#
_cell.length_a   1.000
_cell.length_b   1.000
_cell.length_c   1.000
_cell.angle_alpha   90.00
_cell.angle_beta   90.00
_cell.angle_gamma   90.00
#
_symmetry.space_group_name_H-M   'P 1'
#
loop_
_entity.id
_entity.type
_entity.pdbx_description
1 polymer ?
#
loop_
_entity_poly.entity_id
_entity_poly.type
_entity_poly.pdbx_seq_one_letter_code
_entity_poly.pdbx_strand_id
1 'polypeptide(L)'
;MRSTFHILATICLLGASLVFAQYPGAVGRVADAKALWDHVHALGYLPRGFNAGGLQSYQFQPWRDFVKKNGQDIFTATYHQIPQKEKRKSRSHFGRLARYAHDPSSPGPNGVINKYAIQAVDQLIESYATHQEALIAQQAAENAAAAARRASSQGEASEVRNAVDEYMSRKGDDLFLPAQPHNH
;
A
#
# COMPACT_ATOMS: atom_id res chain seq x y z
N MET A 1 -52.42 7.17 -11.92
CA MET A 1 -51.33 7.35 -10.95
C MET A 1 -50.15 6.47 -11.36
N ARG A 2 -49.27 6.96 -12.26
CA ARG A 2 -48.19 6.18 -12.89
C ARG A 2 -46.92 7.02 -13.14
N SER A 3 -46.66 8.01 -12.27
CA SER A 3 -45.58 8.99 -12.50
C SER A 3 -44.89 9.41 -11.20
N THR A 4 -44.40 8.43 -10.45
CA THR A 4 -43.50 8.66 -9.29
C THR A 4 -42.38 7.63 -9.25
N PHE A 5 -42.61 6.42 -9.76
CA PHE A 5 -41.61 5.36 -9.83
C PHE A 5 -40.41 5.68 -10.73
N HIS A 6 -40.60 6.44 -11.82
CA HIS A 6 -39.50 6.77 -12.74
C HIS A 6 -38.55 7.83 -12.19
N ILE A 7 -39.02 8.69 -11.27
CA ILE A 7 -38.19 9.70 -10.60
C ILE A 7 -37.28 9.05 -9.55
N LEU A 8 -37.79 8.05 -8.82
CA LEU A 8 -36.98 7.31 -7.84
C LEU A 8 -35.89 6.47 -8.51
N ALA A 9 -36.21 5.83 -9.65
CA ALA A 9 -35.23 5.06 -10.41
C ALA A 9 -34.12 5.92 -11.03
N THR A 10 -34.42 7.18 -11.42
CA THR A 10 -33.39 8.11 -11.92
C THR A 10 -32.53 8.66 -10.79
N ILE A 11 -33.06 8.90 -9.59
CA ILE A 11 -32.25 9.29 -8.42
C ILE A 11 -31.30 8.15 -8.00
N CYS A 12 -31.74 6.89 -8.08
CA CYS A 12 -30.88 5.74 -7.82
C CYS A 12 -29.77 5.55 -8.87
N LEU A 13 -29.99 5.97 -10.13
CA LEU A 13 -28.97 5.90 -11.19
C LEU A 13 -28.04 7.12 -11.23
N LEU A 14 -28.50 8.29 -10.79
CA LEU A 14 -27.69 9.52 -10.70
C LEU A 14 -26.82 9.59 -9.45
N GLY A 15 -27.06 8.75 -8.43
CA GLY A 15 -26.18 8.62 -7.26
C GLY A 15 -24.84 7.93 -7.52
N ALA A 16 -24.65 7.37 -8.72
CA ALA A 16 -23.41 6.69 -9.12
C ALA A 16 -22.37 7.63 -9.76
N SER A 17 -22.62 8.95 -9.82
CA SER A 17 -21.55 9.94 -9.97
C SER A 17 -20.91 10.25 -8.62
N LEU A 18 -20.51 9.19 -7.91
CA LEU A 18 -19.43 9.31 -6.94
C LEU A 18 -18.24 9.83 -7.74
N VAL A 19 -17.93 11.11 -7.56
CA VAL A 19 -16.62 11.66 -7.91
C VAL A 19 -15.63 10.85 -7.10
N PHE A 20 -15.17 9.73 -7.67
CA PHE A 20 -14.07 8.99 -7.10
C PHE A 20 -12.92 9.99 -7.03
N ALA A 21 -12.54 10.38 -5.81
CA ALA A 21 -11.35 11.16 -5.61
C ALA A 21 -10.22 10.46 -6.36
N GLN A 22 -9.65 11.14 -7.35
CA GLN A 22 -8.54 10.60 -8.13
C GLN A 22 -7.30 10.68 -7.24
N TYR A 23 -6.95 9.54 -6.65
CA TYR A 23 -5.71 9.42 -5.88
C TYR A 23 -4.56 9.09 -6.83
N PRO A 24 -3.37 9.67 -6.61
CA PRO A 24 -2.19 9.29 -7.37
C PRO A 24 -1.71 7.88 -7.00
N GLY A 25 -1.43 7.06 -8.02
CA GLY A 25 -0.69 5.79 -7.92
C GLY A 25 -0.91 4.97 -6.65
N ALA A 26 0.15 4.83 -5.85
CA ALA A 26 0.17 4.04 -4.62
C ALA A 26 -0.78 4.56 -3.54
N VAL A 27 -1.09 5.86 -3.51
CA VAL A 27 -1.98 6.47 -2.49
C VAL A 27 -3.37 5.86 -2.54
N GLY A 28 -3.88 5.52 -3.72
CA GLY A 28 -5.19 4.87 -3.86
C GLY A 28 -5.22 3.42 -3.37
N ARG A 29 -4.06 2.75 -3.24
CA ARG A 29 -3.94 1.33 -2.88
C ARG A 29 -3.59 1.12 -1.40
N VAL A 30 -2.98 2.11 -0.76
CA VAL A 30 -2.62 2.05 0.66
C VAL A 30 -3.62 2.87 1.49
N ALA A 31 -4.39 2.18 2.33
CA ALA A 31 -5.57 2.75 3.00
C ALA A 31 -5.24 3.93 3.94
N ASP A 32 -4.10 3.90 4.62
CA ASP A 32 -3.65 4.98 5.50
C ASP A 32 -3.14 6.20 4.71
N ALA A 33 -2.44 5.99 3.60
CA ALA A 33 -2.02 7.04 2.69
C ALA A 33 -3.22 7.76 2.06
N LYS A 34 -4.25 7.00 1.67
CA LYS A 34 -5.53 7.56 1.21
C LYS A 34 -6.16 8.48 2.25
N ALA A 35 -6.21 8.02 3.51
CA ALA A 35 -6.81 8.80 4.57
C ALA A 35 -5.97 10.03 4.94
N LEU A 36 -4.63 9.94 4.87
CA LEU A 36 -3.73 11.09 5.01
C LEU A 36 -3.97 12.12 3.89
N TRP A 37 -4.11 11.67 2.65
CA TRP A 37 -4.41 12.51 1.49
C TRP A 37 -5.71 13.28 1.71
N ASP A 38 -6.79 12.56 2.01
CA ASP A 38 -8.10 13.17 2.27
C ASP A 38 -8.05 14.18 3.42
N HIS A 39 -7.35 13.85 4.50
CA HIS A 39 -7.19 14.74 5.65
C HIS A 39 -6.47 16.04 5.30
N VAL A 40 -5.34 15.96 4.60
CA VAL A 40 -4.54 17.13 4.25
C VAL A 40 -5.31 18.01 3.26
N HIS A 41 -5.94 17.44 2.24
CA HIS A 41 -6.67 18.22 1.25
C HIS A 41 -8.00 18.77 1.78
N ALA A 42 -8.62 18.13 2.79
CA ALA A 42 -9.81 18.67 3.44
C ALA A 42 -9.51 19.75 4.48
N LEU A 43 -8.44 19.59 5.27
CA LEU A 43 -8.19 20.43 6.45
C LEU A 43 -6.96 21.35 6.33
N GLY A 44 -6.08 21.12 5.35
CA GLY A 44 -4.92 21.98 5.08
C GLY A 44 -3.83 21.93 6.14
N TYR A 45 -3.70 20.82 6.88
CA TYR A 45 -2.62 20.60 7.84
C TYR A 45 -2.20 19.13 7.92
N LEU A 46 -0.95 18.90 8.32
CA LEU A 46 -0.43 17.54 8.57
C LEU A 46 -0.83 17.05 9.95
N PRO A 47 -1.38 15.83 10.09
CA PRO A 47 -1.82 15.33 11.39
C PRO A 47 -0.63 15.11 12.31
N ARG A 48 -0.82 15.35 13.61
CA ARG A 48 0.12 14.92 14.68
C ARG A 48 -0.16 13.50 15.19
N GLY A 49 -1.32 12.97 14.81
CA GLY A 49 -1.90 11.74 15.33
C GLY A 49 -3.34 11.62 14.87
N PHE A 50 -3.89 10.42 15.04
CA PHE A 50 -5.10 9.98 14.37
C PHE A 50 -6.40 10.16 15.17
N ASN A 51 -6.40 10.98 16.24
CA ASN A 51 -7.65 11.34 16.95
C ASN A 51 -8.55 12.32 16.16
N ALA A 52 -8.12 12.80 14.99
CA ALA A 52 -8.98 13.51 14.06
C ALA A 52 -10.03 12.54 13.49
N GLY A 53 -11.30 12.93 13.48
CA GLY A 53 -12.46 12.02 13.30
C GLY A 53 -12.49 11.12 12.05
N GLY A 54 -11.56 11.28 11.09
CA GLY A 54 -11.41 10.41 9.93
C GLY A 54 -10.25 9.40 9.99
N LEU A 55 -9.46 9.37 11.08
CA LEU A 55 -8.21 8.59 11.12
C LEU A 55 -8.08 7.62 12.29
N GLN A 56 -9.05 7.56 13.20
CA GLN A 56 -8.95 6.89 14.51
C GLN A 56 -8.59 5.39 14.46
N SER A 57 -8.78 4.71 13.33
CA SER A 57 -8.48 3.28 13.16
C SER A 57 -7.06 2.96 12.72
N TYR A 58 -6.24 3.96 12.34
CA TYR A 58 -4.93 3.72 11.74
C TYR A 58 -3.78 3.71 12.78
N GLN A 59 -2.71 2.99 12.49
CA GLN A 59 -1.47 3.03 13.29
C GLN A 59 -0.58 4.18 12.81
N PHE A 60 -0.33 5.19 13.66
CA PHE A 60 0.41 6.41 13.26
C PHE A 60 1.94 6.23 13.24
N GLN A 61 2.44 5.14 13.84
CA GLN A 61 3.88 4.93 14.02
C GLN A 61 4.64 4.79 12.68
N PRO A 62 4.19 3.97 11.70
CA PRO A 62 4.88 3.84 10.42
C PRO A 62 4.99 5.16 9.65
N TRP A 63 3.93 5.98 9.66
CA TRP A 63 3.96 7.32 9.09
C TRP A 63 5.01 8.21 9.77
N ARG A 64 5.01 8.28 11.11
CA ARG A 64 5.98 9.10 11.84
C ARG A 64 7.41 8.68 11.59
N ASP A 65 7.68 7.38 11.60
CA ASP A 65 9.01 6.85 11.34
C ASP A 65 9.46 7.18 9.92
N PHE A 66 8.56 7.06 8.96
CA PHE A 66 8.81 7.46 7.58
C PHE A 66 9.10 8.95 7.45
N VAL A 67 8.29 9.82 8.06
CA VAL A 67 8.48 11.28 8.02
C VAL A 67 9.80 11.68 8.68
N LYS A 68 10.13 11.07 9.82
CA LYS A 68 11.38 11.35 10.53
C LYS A 68 12.60 10.95 9.72
N LYS A 69 12.51 9.86 8.95
CA LYS A 69 13.60 9.34 8.13
C LYS A 69 13.76 10.09 6.79
N ASN A 70 12.64 10.45 6.14
CA ASN A 70 12.67 10.91 4.74
C ASN A 70 12.13 12.34 4.53
N GLY A 71 11.39 12.88 5.49
CA GLY A 71 10.64 14.13 5.32
C GLY A 71 11.53 15.33 5.06
N GLN A 72 12.66 15.43 5.76
CA GLN A 72 13.58 16.57 5.59
C GLN A 72 14.19 16.61 4.18
N ASP A 73 14.55 15.45 3.63
CA ASP A 73 15.13 15.35 2.30
C ASP A 73 14.11 15.72 1.21
N ILE A 74 12.88 15.19 1.33
CA ILE A 74 11.77 15.52 0.42
C ILE A 74 11.51 17.03 0.45
N PHE A 75 11.31 17.61 1.63
CA PHE A 75 11.03 19.05 1.75
C PHE A 75 12.17 19.91 1.23
N THR A 76 13.42 19.51 1.47
CA THR A 76 14.60 20.22 0.96
C THR A 76 14.63 20.17 -0.57
N ALA A 77 14.46 18.98 -1.15
CA ALA A 77 14.42 18.78 -2.60
C ALA A 77 13.33 19.63 -3.26
N THR A 78 12.09 19.60 -2.74
CA THR A 78 10.99 20.42 -3.28
C THR A 78 11.30 21.91 -3.15
N TYR A 79 11.86 22.37 -2.02
CA TYR A 79 12.21 23.79 -1.83
C TYR A 79 13.25 24.29 -2.83
N HIS A 80 14.22 23.44 -3.20
CA HIS A 80 15.25 23.81 -4.17
C HIS A 80 14.70 23.99 -5.59
N GLN A 81 13.62 23.28 -5.93
CA GLN A 81 12.93 23.37 -7.22
C GLN A 81 12.05 24.63 -7.36
N ILE A 82 11.76 25.33 -6.26
CA ILE A 82 10.93 26.54 -6.30
C ILE A 82 11.64 27.65 -7.07
N PRO A 83 10.98 28.39 -7.99
CA PRO A 83 11.54 29.56 -8.63
C PRO A 83 12.03 30.60 -7.60
N GLN A 84 13.18 31.24 -7.86
CA GLN A 84 13.82 32.14 -6.89
C GLN A 84 12.89 33.27 -6.38
N LYS A 85 12.03 33.80 -7.26
CA LYS A 85 11.04 34.84 -6.93
C LYS A 85 9.99 34.39 -5.90
N GLU A 86 9.72 33.08 -5.81
CA GLU A 86 8.71 32.49 -4.94
C GLU A 86 9.31 31.85 -3.66
N LYS A 87 10.63 31.62 -3.62
CA LYS A 87 11.30 31.04 -2.44
C LYS A 87 11.09 31.87 -1.18
N ARG A 88 11.17 33.21 -1.29
CA ARG A 88 10.98 34.11 -0.13
C ARG A 88 9.60 33.95 0.50
N LYS A 89 8.55 33.79 -0.30
CA LYS A 89 7.16 33.59 0.18
C LYS A 89 6.96 32.20 0.78
N SER A 90 7.70 31.20 0.29
CA SER A 90 7.54 29.80 0.70
C SER A 90 8.43 29.42 1.91
N ARG A 91 9.45 30.22 2.23
CA ARG A 91 10.44 29.94 3.28
C ARG A 91 9.81 29.62 4.65
N SER A 92 8.80 30.36 5.06
CA SER A 92 8.13 30.13 6.35
C SER A 92 7.36 28.80 6.38
N HIS A 93 6.74 28.41 5.26
CA HIS A 93 6.03 27.13 5.14
C HIS A 93 7.01 25.97 5.20
N PHE A 94 8.10 26.03 4.44
CA PHE A 94 9.14 24.99 4.47
C PHE A 94 9.87 24.91 5.81
N GLY A 95 10.04 26.03 6.52
CA GLY A 95 10.54 26.02 7.90
C GLY A 95 9.59 25.33 8.89
N ARG A 96 8.27 25.32 8.65
CA ARG A 96 7.33 24.54 9.46
C ARG A 96 7.33 23.06 9.07
N LEU A 97 7.41 22.76 7.77
CA LEU A 97 7.54 21.38 7.28
C LEU A 97 8.82 20.72 7.82
N ALA A 98 9.97 21.40 7.78
CA ALA A 98 11.21 20.88 8.35
C ALA A 98 11.12 20.60 9.86
N ARG A 99 10.43 21.46 10.63
CA ARG A 99 10.18 21.20 12.05
C ARG A 99 9.31 19.99 12.28
N TYR A 100 8.28 19.81 11.45
CA TYR A 100 7.44 18.61 11.50
C TYR A 100 8.21 17.34 11.10
N ALA A 101 9.12 17.41 10.12
CA ALA A 101 10.00 16.28 9.81
C ALA A 101 10.90 15.88 10.99
N HIS A 102 11.38 16.87 11.75
CA HIS A 102 12.21 16.62 12.93
C HIS A 102 11.42 15.96 14.08
N ASP A 103 10.20 16.45 14.33
CA ASP A 103 9.27 15.88 15.31
C ASP A 103 7.86 15.75 14.73
N PRO A 104 7.52 14.58 14.14
CA PRO A 104 6.20 14.35 13.55
C PRO A 104 5.11 14.09 14.59
N SER A 105 5.46 14.06 15.89
CA SER A 105 4.48 14.05 16.98
C SER A 105 4.06 15.47 17.40
N SER A 106 4.80 16.49 16.97
CA SER A 106 4.41 17.88 17.14
C SER A 106 3.19 18.24 16.27
N PRO A 107 2.41 19.28 16.62
CA PRO A 107 1.37 19.79 15.73
C PRO A 107 1.95 20.10 14.36
N GLY A 108 1.41 19.46 13.32
CA GLY A 108 1.85 19.73 11.95
C GLY A 108 1.55 21.17 11.53
N PRO A 109 2.19 21.65 10.45
CA PRO A 109 1.96 22.98 9.94
C PRO A 109 0.47 23.22 9.63
N ASN A 110 -0.14 24.16 10.35
CA ASN A 110 -1.37 24.78 9.87
C ASN A 110 -1.05 25.63 8.64
N GLY A 111 -1.90 25.52 7.61
CA GLY A 111 -1.76 26.29 6.39
C GLY A 111 -0.81 25.66 5.37
N VAL A 112 -0.94 24.35 5.14
CA VAL A 112 -0.48 23.67 3.91
C VAL A 112 -1.40 24.11 2.75
N ILE A 113 -1.39 25.42 2.48
CA ILE A 113 -2.23 26.08 1.46
C ILE A 113 -1.38 26.78 0.39
N ASN A 114 -0.08 26.96 0.67
CA ASN A 114 0.87 27.39 -0.33
C ASN A 114 1.09 26.26 -1.34
N LYS A 115 0.98 26.55 -2.64
CA LYS A 115 1.07 25.53 -3.70
C LYS A 115 2.33 24.64 -3.64
N TYR A 116 3.48 25.18 -3.23
CA TYR A 116 4.71 24.41 -3.12
C TYR A 116 4.77 23.60 -1.82
N ALA A 117 4.16 24.11 -0.75
CA ALA A 117 3.99 23.34 0.47
C ALA A 117 3.01 22.18 0.27
N ILE A 118 1.93 22.39 -0.48
CA ILE A 118 1.01 21.33 -0.92
C ILE A 118 1.79 20.28 -1.71
N GLN A 119 2.50 20.69 -2.77
CA GLN A 119 3.30 19.76 -3.57
C GLN A 119 4.31 18.96 -2.74
N ALA A 120 4.98 19.59 -1.75
CA ALA A 120 5.92 18.89 -0.88
C ALA A 120 5.23 17.86 0.02
N VAL A 121 4.01 18.14 0.47
CA VAL A 121 3.21 17.20 1.27
C VAL A 121 2.64 16.08 0.40
N ASP A 122 2.17 16.38 -0.80
CA ASP A 122 1.70 15.38 -1.76
C ASP A 122 2.83 14.37 -2.06
N GLN A 123 4.04 14.88 -2.36
CA GLN A 123 5.23 14.05 -2.56
C GLN A 123 5.59 13.20 -1.35
N LEU A 124 5.41 13.72 -0.14
CA LEU A 124 5.65 12.97 1.09
C LEU A 124 4.65 11.81 1.25
N ILE A 125 3.37 12.06 1.01
CA ILE A 125 2.31 11.04 1.12
C ILE A 125 2.46 9.99 0.02
N GLU A 126 2.77 10.38 -1.21
CA GLU A 126 3.03 9.45 -2.32
C GLU A 126 4.26 8.56 -2.06
N SER A 127 5.34 9.16 -1.54
CA SER A 127 6.55 8.41 -1.19
C SER A 127 6.28 7.43 -0.06
N TYR A 128 5.48 7.83 0.94
CA TYR A 128 5.04 6.95 2.01
C TYR A 128 4.20 5.79 1.48
N ALA A 129 3.22 6.07 0.62
CA ALA A 129 2.37 5.05 0.02
C ALA A 129 3.19 4.04 -0.78
N THR A 130 4.16 4.50 -1.57
CA THR A 130 5.07 3.64 -2.33
C THR A 130 5.90 2.76 -1.41
N HIS A 131 6.40 3.31 -0.30
CA HIS A 131 7.15 2.56 0.69
C HIS A 131 6.30 1.46 1.35
N GLN A 132 5.06 1.78 1.75
CA GLN A 132 4.15 0.81 2.36
C GLN A 132 3.73 -0.28 1.37
N GLU A 133 3.45 0.08 0.12
CA GLU A 133 3.13 -0.90 -0.92
C GLU A 133 4.26 -1.90 -1.12
N ALA A 134 5.52 -1.43 -1.15
CA ALA A 134 6.68 -2.30 -1.24
C ALA A 134 6.81 -3.24 -0.03
N LEU A 135 6.56 -2.76 1.19
CA LEU A 135 6.59 -3.58 2.40
C LEU A 135 5.51 -4.66 2.38
N ILE A 136 4.28 -4.31 1.97
CA ILE A 136 3.18 -5.27 1.83
C ILE A 136 3.51 -6.34 0.80
N ALA A 137 4.05 -5.95 -0.36
CA ALA A 137 4.45 -6.87 -1.41
C ALA A 137 5.58 -7.81 -0.95
N GLN A 138 6.59 -7.28 -0.24
CA GLN A 138 7.68 -8.08 0.32
C GLN A 138 7.15 -9.10 1.34
N GLN A 139 6.30 -8.67 2.27
CA GLN A 139 5.72 -9.57 3.27
C GLN A 139 4.88 -10.68 2.63
N ALA A 140 4.11 -10.35 1.58
CA ALA A 140 3.35 -11.34 0.82
C ALA A 140 4.26 -12.37 0.13
N ALA A 141 5.36 -11.92 -0.47
CA ALA A 141 6.34 -12.80 -1.10
C ALA A 141 7.03 -13.73 -0.08
N GLU A 142 7.41 -13.22 1.09
CA GLU A 142 8.01 -14.01 2.17
C GLU A 142 7.04 -15.06 2.73
N ASN A 143 5.78 -14.68 2.92
CA ASN A 143 4.73 -15.60 3.36
C ASN A 143 4.48 -16.71 2.32
N ALA A 144 4.45 -16.37 1.03
CA ALA A 144 4.33 -17.33 -0.05
C ALA A 144 5.53 -18.28 -0.10
N ALA A 145 6.75 -17.76 0.04
CA ALA A 145 7.97 -18.58 0.09
C ALA A 145 7.99 -19.51 1.31
N ALA A 146 7.55 -19.04 2.48
CA ALA A 146 7.44 -19.86 3.68
C ALA A 146 6.37 -20.96 3.53
N ALA A 147 5.23 -20.64 2.91
CA ALA A 147 4.19 -21.62 2.60
C ALA A 147 4.70 -22.70 1.64
N ALA A 148 5.41 -22.31 0.58
CA ALA A 148 6.03 -23.24 -0.36
C ALA A 148 7.04 -24.17 0.33
N ARG A 149 7.92 -23.63 1.20
CA ARG A 149 8.87 -24.46 1.97
C ARG A 149 8.18 -25.48 2.87
N ARG A 150 7.08 -25.08 3.54
CA ARG A 150 6.28 -26.00 4.38
C ARG A 150 5.65 -27.10 3.53
N ALA A 151 5.05 -26.74 2.40
CA ALA A 151 4.48 -27.72 1.47
C ALA A 151 5.53 -28.73 0.97
N SER A 152 6.73 -28.27 0.59
CA SER A 152 7.83 -29.16 0.18
C SER A 152 8.31 -30.07 1.33
N SER A 153 8.32 -29.58 2.57
CA SER A 153 8.69 -30.39 3.75
C SER A 153 7.63 -31.40 4.18
N GLN A 154 6.36 -31.19 3.80
CA GLN A 154 5.23 -32.02 4.21
C GLN A 154 4.72 -32.97 3.11
N GLY A 155 4.97 -32.67 1.83
CA GLY A 155 4.18 -33.22 0.73
C GLY A 155 4.77 -34.33 -0.16
N GLU A 156 6.08 -34.40 -0.42
CA GLU A 156 6.56 -35.27 -1.52
C GLU A 156 7.82 -36.08 -1.24
N ALA A 157 8.69 -35.67 -0.31
CA ALA A 157 9.98 -36.34 -0.12
C ALA A 157 9.92 -37.62 0.74
N SER A 158 8.83 -37.87 1.46
CA SER A 158 8.69 -39.07 2.31
C SER A 158 7.96 -40.19 1.57
N GLU A 159 6.80 -39.90 0.98
CA GLU A 159 5.96 -40.94 0.36
C GLU A 159 6.52 -41.40 -0.99
N VAL A 160 7.02 -40.49 -1.82
CA VAL A 160 7.68 -40.85 -3.08
C VAL A 160 8.98 -41.60 -2.81
N ARG A 161 9.74 -41.20 -1.78
CA ARG A 161 10.98 -41.87 -1.39
C ARG A 161 10.71 -43.26 -0.82
N ASN A 162 9.67 -43.41 0.01
CA ASN A 162 9.23 -44.73 0.49
C ASN A 162 8.73 -45.61 -0.66
N ALA A 163 7.97 -45.08 -1.62
CA ALA A 163 7.49 -45.82 -2.78
C ALA A 163 8.63 -46.26 -3.71
N VAL A 164 9.65 -45.41 -3.90
CA VAL A 164 10.85 -45.72 -4.68
C VAL A 164 11.72 -46.74 -3.95
N ASP A 165 11.93 -46.58 -2.64
CA ASP A 165 12.69 -47.54 -1.83
C ASP A 165 11.98 -48.91 -1.76
N GLU A 166 10.64 -48.94 -1.68
CA GLU A 166 9.84 -50.16 -1.77
C GLU A 166 9.96 -50.82 -3.15
N TYR A 167 9.89 -50.03 -4.24
CA TYR A 167 10.06 -50.53 -5.60
C TYR A 167 11.47 -51.11 -5.84
N MET A 168 12.50 -50.41 -5.38
CA MET A 168 13.91 -50.82 -5.55
C MET A 168 14.32 -51.98 -4.61
N SER A 169 13.58 -52.20 -3.51
CA SER A 169 13.80 -53.32 -2.59
C SER A 169 13.10 -54.61 -3.02
N ARG A 170 12.21 -54.58 -4.02
CA ARG A 170 11.65 -55.81 -4.62
C ARG A 170 12.74 -56.51 -5.42
N LYS A 171 13.31 -57.58 -4.85
CA LYS A 171 14.22 -58.48 -5.56
C LYS A 171 13.49 -59.14 -6.74
N GLY A 172 13.80 -58.69 -7.94
CA GLY A 172 14.29 -59.54 -9.03
C GLY A 172 13.33 -60.40 -9.85
N ASP A 173 12.23 -60.95 -9.32
CA ASP A 173 11.63 -62.12 -10.00
C ASP A 173 10.19 -61.96 -10.55
N ASP A 174 9.50 -60.84 -10.34
CA ASP A 174 8.10 -60.67 -10.79
C ASP A 174 7.85 -59.47 -11.74
N LEU A 175 8.84 -59.08 -12.55
CA LEU A 175 8.62 -58.16 -13.69
C LEU A 175 7.95 -58.92 -14.85
N PHE A 176 6.69 -59.32 -14.64
CA PHE A 176 5.81 -59.82 -15.70
C PHE A 176 5.56 -58.72 -16.74
N LEU A 177 6.17 -58.87 -17.91
CA LEU A 177 5.79 -58.16 -19.12
C LEU A 177 4.33 -58.52 -19.47
N PRO A 178 3.47 -57.55 -19.81
CA PRO A 178 2.11 -57.85 -20.23
C PRO A 178 2.12 -58.65 -21.53
N ALA A 179 1.53 -59.85 -21.49
CA ALA A 179 1.37 -60.74 -22.63
C ALA A 179 0.57 -60.04 -23.74
N GLN A 180 1.09 -60.09 -24.98
CA GLN A 180 0.37 -59.63 -26.16
C GLN A 180 -0.83 -60.55 -26.44
N PRO A 181 -1.99 -59.99 -26.86
CA PRO A 181 -3.13 -60.80 -27.26
C PRO A 181 -2.94 -61.33 -28.68
N HIS A 182 -2.81 -62.65 -28.83
CA HIS A 182 -3.06 -63.34 -30.10
C HIS A 182 -4.56 -63.60 -30.24
N ASN A 183 -5.21 -62.97 -31.23
CA ASN A 183 -6.53 -63.36 -31.68
C ASN A 183 -6.39 -64.09 -33.03
N HIS A 184 -6.86 -65.33 -33.05
CA HIS A 184 -7.20 -66.11 -34.23
C HIS A 184 -8.62 -65.78 -34.68
#